data_AF-D1GLM7-F1
#
_entry.id   AF-D1GLM7-F1
#
_cell.length_a   1.000
_cell.length_b   1.000
_cell.length_c   1.000
_cell.angle_alpha   90.00
_cell.angle_beta   90.00
_cell.angle_gamma   90.00
#
_symmetry.space_group_name_H-M   'P 1'
#
loop_
_entity.id
_entity.type
_entity.pdbx_description
1 polymer ?
#
loop_
_entity_poly.entity_id
_entity_poly.type
_entity_poly.pdbx_seq_one_letter_code
_entity_poly.pdbx_strand_id
1 'polypeptide(L)'
;HSSGKYLFAARVIPYRGSWLDFEFDAKDLIYVRIDRKRKLPVTTLLYALEGANYIAQRDRKIAEGGDVEGLDIRGMDQDEILSYFYDMVPFTRMGDGWARPFEPEAFRGQKLLSPLVDADTGEVVAEADAKLTARMVRKIAEKTRVVQVG
;
A
#
# COMPACT_ATOMS: atom_id res chain seq x y z
N HIS A 1 12.59 -24.38 -1.74
CA HIS A 1 12.21 -24.26 -0.31
C HIS A 1 11.35 -25.47 0.04
N SER A 2 11.46 -26.03 1.25
CA SER A 2 10.70 -27.25 1.66
C SER A 2 9.18 -27.06 1.68
N SER A 3 8.69 -25.82 1.59
CA SER A 3 7.27 -25.49 1.47
C SER A 3 6.70 -25.64 0.05
N GLY A 4 7.50 -25.93 -0.98
CA GLY A 4 7.05 -25.99 -2.37
C GLY A 4 6.71 -24.62 -3.00
N LYS A 5 6.79 -23.53 -2.22
CA LYS A 5 6.53 -22.16 -2.67
C LYS A 5 7.69 -21.62 -3.49
N TYR A 6 7.38 -20.94 -4.60
CA TYR A 6 8.34 -20.16 -5.36
C TYR A 6 8.80 -18.94 -4.55
N LEU A 7 10.12 -18.78 -4.42
CA LEU A 7 10.73 -17.60 -3.82
C LEU A 7 11.34 -16.77 -4.93
N PHE A 8 10.96 -15.51 -5.00
CA PHE A 8 11.50 -14.56 -5.97
C PHE A 8 12.67 -13.80 -5.35
N ALA A 9 13.63 -13.46 -6.21
CA ALA A 9 14.76 -12.63 -5.84
C ALA A 9 15.12 -11.70 -7.00
N ALA A 10 15.64 -10.52 -6.65
CA ALA A 10 16.18 -9.55 -7.60
C ALA A 10 17.58 -9.16 -7.15
N ARG A 11 18.48 -8.95 -8.10
CA ARG A 11 19.87 -8.57 -7.81
C ARG A 11 20.29 -7.44 -8.72
N VAL A 12 20.78 -6.36 -8.13
CA VAL A 12 21.39 -5.22 -8.81
C VAL A 12 22.90 -5.40 -8.76
N ILE A 13 23.51 -5.64 -9.93
CA ILE A 13 24.96 -5.80 -10.10
C ILE A 13 25.50 -4.55 -10.80
N PRO A 14 26.16 -3.64 -10.08
CA PRO A 14 26.80 -2.50 -10.73
C PRO A 14 28.10 -2.92 -11.43
N TYR A 15 28.51 -2.15 -12.44
CA TYR A 15 29.84 -2.31 -13.04
C TYR A 15 30.97 -2.07 -12.02
N ARG A 16 30.77 -1.11 -11.11
CA ARG A 16 31.66 -0.82 -9.98
C ARG A 16 30.83 -0.38 -8.78
N GLY A 17 31.11 -0.94 -7.60
CA GLY A 17 30.42 -0.61 -6.35
C GLY A 17 29.77 -1.82 -5.70
N SER A 18 28.95 -1.56 -4.67
CA SER A 18 28.31 -2.59 -3.86
C SER A 18 27.11 -3.24 -4.57
N TRP A 19 26.92 -4.53 -4.36
CA TRP A 19 25.78 -5.28 -4.91
C TRP A 19 24.57 -5.16 -3.98
N LEU A 20 23.38 -5.07 -4.56
CA LEU A 20 22.12 -5.12 -3.81
C LEU A 20 21.34 -6.38 -4.17
N ASP A 21 21.08 -7.22 -3.18
CA ASP A 21 20.30 -8.43 -3.33
C ASP A 21 18.98 -8.29 -2.58
N PHE A 22 17.85 -8.49 -3.26
CA PHE A 22 16.52 -8.51 -2.70
C PHE A 22 15.96 -9.93 -2.76
N GLU A 23 15.41 -10.43 -1.66
CA GLU A 23 14.90 -11.79 -1.57
C GLU A 23 13.61 -11.87 -0.75
N PHE A 24 12.65 -12.67 -1.24
CA PHE A 24 11.50 -13.11 -0.44
C PHE A 24 11.87 -14.30 0.43
N ASP A 25 11.33 -14.36 1.65
CA ASP A 25 11.33 -15.58 2.45
C ASP A 25 10.02 -16.38 2.32
N ALA A 26 9.92 -17.50 3.03
CA ALA A 26 8.73 -18.35 3.00
C ALA A 26 7.45 -17.68 3.53
N LYS A 27 7.60 -16.60 4.32
CA LYS A 27 6.53 -15.82 4.94
C LYS A 27 6.16 -14.57 4.13
N ASP A 28 6.61 -14.48 2.87
CA ASP A 28 6.43 -13.31 1.99
C ASP A 28 7.06 -12.01 2.51
N LEU A 29 8.05 -12.10 3.41
CA LEU A 29 8.79 -10.94 3.86
C LEU A 29 9.95 -10.66 2.89
N ILE A 30 10.11 -9.38 2.53
CA ILE A 30 11.17 -8.90 1.63
C ILE A 30 12.35 -8.42 2.46
N TYR A 31 13.54 -8.86 2.04
CA TYR A 31 14.79 -8.47 2.67
C TYR A 31 15.80 -8.00 1.65
N VAL A 32 16.77 -7.23 2.14
CA VAL A 32 17.91 -6.75 1.38
C VAL A 32 19.22 -7.25 1.98
N ARG A 33 20.20 -7.52 1.13
CA ARG A 33 21.60 -7.69 1.49
C ARG A 33 22.44 -6.74 0.66
N ILE A 34 23.36 -6.05 1.32
CA ILE A 34 24.39 -5.23 0.68
C ILE A 34 25.68 -6.04 0.68
N ASP A 35 26.29 -6.23 -0.48
CA ASP A 35 27.51 -7.04 -0.67
C ASP A 35 27.42 -8.46 -0.09
N ARG A 36 26.24 -9.08 -0.21
CA ARG A 36 25.95 -10.43 0.32
C ARG A 36 26.24 -10.60 1.82
N LYS A 37 26.25 -9.50 2.57
CA LYS A 37 26.42 -9.50 4.03
C LYS A 37 25.13 -9.94 4.73
N ARG A 38 24.93 -9.50 5.98
CA ARG A 38 23.75 -9.83 6.78
C ARG A 38 22.45 -9.41 6.07
N LYS A 39 21.41 -10.20 6.32
CA LYS A 39 20.04 -9.96 5.87
C LYS A 39 19.42 -8.86 6.72
N LEU A 40 18.81 -7.86 6.07
CA LEU A 40 18.07 -6.78 6.72
C LEU A 40 16.66 -6.71 6.14
N PRO A 41 15.64 -6.32 6.92
CA PRO A 41 14.33 -5.97 6.36
C PRO A 41 14.49 -4.91 5.26
N VAL A 42 13.77 -5.05 4.14
CA VAL A 42 13.90 -4.08 3.04
C VAL A 42 13.56 -2.66 3.49
N THR A 43 12.64 -2.51 4.45
CA THR A 43 12.27 -1.23 5.04
C THR A 43 13.45 -0.51 5.69
N THR A 44 14.45 -1.23 6.20
CA THR A 44 15.69 -0.61 6.72
C THR A 44 16.44 0.17 5.65
N LEU A 45 16.47 -0.34 4.41
CA LEU A 45 17.04 0.42 3.30
C LEU A 45 16.17 1.63 2.97
N LEU A 46 14.84 1.46 2.93
CA LEU A 46 13.91 2.55 2.59
C LEU A 46 13.98 3.71 3.60
N TYR A 47 14.05 3.42 4.90
CA TYR A 47 14.28 4.43 5.95
C TYR A 47 15.62 5.17 5.81
N ALA A 48 16.57 4.65 5.03
CA ALA A 48 17.86 5.29 4.78
C ALA A 48 17.90 6.04 3.43
N LEU A 49 16.91 5.86 2.55
CA LEU A 49 16.77 6.60 1.29
C LEU A 49 16.05 7.92 1.55
N GLU A 50 16.43 9.02 0.88
CA GLU A 50 15.77 10.33 1.06
C GLU A 50 14.24 10.23 0.93
N GLY A 51 13.51 10.74 1.93
CA GLY A 51 12.06 10.87 1.90
C GLY A 51 11.61 12.06 1.07
N ALA A 52 10.46 11.96 0.40
CA ALA A 52 9.83 13.06 -0.33
C ALA A 52 9.48 14.24 0.59
N ASN A 53 9.10 13.97 1.84
CA ASN A 53 8.84 14.96 2.88
C ASN A 53 10.10 15.76 3.21
N TYR A 54 11.24 15.09 3.35
CA TYR A 54 12.54 15.74 3.55
C TYR A 54 12.94 16.58 2.33
N ILE A 55 12.81 16.02 1.12
CA ILE A 55 13.10 16.74 -0.13
C ILE A 55 12.25 18.01 -0.23
N ALA A 56 10.94 17.91 0.03
CA ALA A 56 10.04 19.06 0.00
C ALA A 56 10.40 20.13 1.05
N GLN A 57 10.81 19.73 2.26
CA GLN A 57 11.27 20.65 3.29
C GLN A 57 12.56 21.36 2.86
N ARG A 58 13.53 20.62 2.32
CA ARG A 58 14.80 21.15 1.81
C ARG A 58 14.54 22.16 0.71
N ASP A 59 13.70 21.82 -0.26
CA ASP A 59 13.40 22.69 -1.41
C ASP A 59 12.68 23.99 -0.99
N ARG A 60 11.77 23.91 -0.01
CA ARG A 60 11.14 25.10 0.59
C ARG A 60 12.17 26.01 1.25
N LYS A 61 13.09 25.45 2.05
CA LYS A 61 14.16 26.24 2.67
C LYS A 61 15.07 26.91 1.64
N ILE A 62 15.42 26.21 0.56
CA ILE A 62 16.21 26.79 -0.54
C ILE A 62 15.46 27.98 -1.15
N ALA A 63 14.16 27.83 -1.41
CA ALA A 63 13.34 28.90 -1.97
C ALA A 63 13.23 30.12 -1.03
N GLU A 64 13.24 29.90 0.28
CA GLU A 64 13.25 30.95 1.30
C GLU A 64 14.64 31.58 1.53
N GLY A 65 15.68 31.10 0.82
CA GLY A 65 17.07 31.55 0.99
C GLY A 65 17.69 31.12 2.32
N GLY A 66 17.11 30.11 2.97
CA GLY A 66 17.57 29.57 4.24
C GLY A 66 18.73 28.59 4.11
N ASP A 67 19.44 28.36 5.22
CA ASP A 67 20.50 27.36 5.29
C ASP A 67 19.93 25.93 5.34
N VAL A 68 20.43 25.10 4.42
CA VAL A 68 20.10 23.69 4.27
C VAL A 68 21.15 22.76 4.88
N GLU A 69 22.38 23.23 5.12
CA GLU A 69 23.45 22.38 5.68
C GLU A 69 23.14 21.98 7.12
N GLY A 70 22.40 22.81 7.85
CA GLY A 70 21.90 22.50 9.20
C GLY A 70 20.65 21.62 9.26
N LEU A 71 20.13 21.13 8.13
CA LEU A 71 18.98 20.21 8.14
C LEU A 71 19.42 18.79 8.52
N ASP A 72 18.65 18.17 9.41
CA ASP A 72 18.77 16.76 9.71
C ASP A 72 18.26 15.94 8.51
N ILE A 73 19.15 15.16 7.88
CA ILE A 73 18.80 14.33 6.72
C ILE A 73 17.86 13.23 7.19
N ARG A 74 16.66 13.19 6.61
CA ARG A 74 15.66 12.16 6.92
C ARG A 74 15.37 11.30 5.71
N GLY A 75 15.37 10.00 5.95
CA GLY A 75 14.90 9.05 4.95
C GLY A 75 13.38 8.95 4.89
N MET A 76 12.87 8.02 4.09
CA MET A 76 11.43 7.80 3.93
C MET A 76 10.79 7.46 5.28
N ASP A 77 9.66 8.07 5.61
CA ASP A 77 8.85 7.66 6.76
C ASP A 77 7.90 6.50 6.42
N GLN A 78 7.17 6.00 7.43
CA GLN A 78 6.27 4.86 7.25
C GLN A 78 5.13 5.17 6.27
N ASP A 79 4.59 6.39 6.29
CA ASP A 79 3.46 6.77 5.45
C ASP A 79 3.92 6.93 4.00
N GLU A 80 5.12 7.47 3.77
CA GLU A 80 5.75 7.54 2.45
C GLU A 80 6.02 6.16 1.87
N ILE A 81 6.56 5.25 2.68
CA ILE A 81 6.80 3.86 2.25
C ILE A 81 5.48 3.21 1.87
N LEU A 82 4.46 3.30 2.72
CA LEU A 82 3.16 2.68 2.43
C LEU A 82 2.50 3.31 1.20
N SER A 83 2.49 4.63 1.09
CA SER A 83 1.87 5.35 -0.03
C SER A 83 2.59 5.11 -1.36
N TYR A 84 3.89 4.79 -1.35
CA TYR A 84 4.63 4.46 -2.57
C TYR A 84 4.23 3.10 -3.14
N PHE A 85 3.96 2.10 -2.28
CA PHE A 85 3.69 0.72 -2.69
C PHE A 85 2.21 0.34 -2.71
N TYR A 86 1.35 1.10 -2.04
CA TYR A 86 -0.07 0.76 -1.87
C TYR A 86 -0.98 1.94 -2.17
N ASP A 87 -2.10 1.64 -2.81
CA ASP A 87 -3.22 2.57 -2.90
C ASP A 87 -3.93 2.70 -1.55
N MET A 88 -4.49 3.88 -1.28
CA MET A 88 -5.27 4.15 -0.08
C MET A 88 -6.77 4.05 -0.36
N VAL A 89 -7.50 3.36 0.52
CA VAL A 89 -8.95 3.36 0.53
C VAL A 89 -9.44 4.32 1.62
N PRO A 90 -10.10 5.44 1.26
CA PRO A 90 -10.62 6.36 2.26
C PRO A 90 -11.86 5.80 2.95
N PHE A 91 -11.89 5.92 4.27
CA PHE A 91 -13.06 5.63 5.10
C PHE A 91 -13.65 6.94 5.59
N THR A 92 -14.91 7.17 5.30
CA THR A 92 -15.64 8.39 5.69
C THR A 92 -16.75 8.03 6.64
N ARG A 93 -16.89 8.78 7.74
CA ARG A 93 -18.01 8.58 8.66
C ARG A 93 -19.27 9.19 8.06
N MET A 94 -20.31 8.38 7.86
CA MET A 94 -21.61 8.81 7.34
C MET A 94 -22.69 8.37 8.33
N GLY A 95 -23.34 9.35 8.97
CA GLY A 95 -24.28 9.08 10.06
C GLY A 95 -23.58 8.43 11.27
N ASP A 96 -24.13 7.30 11.71
CA ASP A 96 -23.59 6.46 12.78
C ASP A 96 -22.57 5.42 12.29
N GLY A 97 -22.47 5.20 10.98
CA GLY A 97 -21.60 4.22 10.36
C GLY A 97 -20.36 4.80 9.65
N TRP A 98 -19.55 3.88 9.12
CA TRP A 98 -18.44 4.19 8.22
C TRP A 98 -18.78 3.75 6.80
N ALA A 99 -18.31 4.49 5.82
CA ALA A 99 -18.47 4.20 4.41
C ALA A 99 -17.12 4.23 3.68
N ARG A 100 -17.00 3.46 2.61
CA ARG A 100 -15.86 3.46 1.70
C ARG A 100 -16.30 3.49 0.24
N PRO A 101 -15.43 3.92 -0.69
CA PRO A 101 -15.69 3.76 -2.12
C PRO A 101 -15.93 2.29 -2.49
N PHE A 102 -16.90 2.08 -3.37
CA PHE A 102 -17.17 0.79 -3.98
C PHE A 102 -16.25 0.58 -5.19
N GLU A 103 -15.21 -0.24 -5.01
CA GLU A 103 -14.24 -0.58 -6.05
C GLU A 103 -14.50 -2.00 -6.59
N PRO A 104 -15.05 -2.15 -7.81
CA PRO A 104 -15.57 -3.44 -8.27
C PRO A 104 -14.55 -4.57 -8.31
N GLU A 105 -13.28 -4.25 -8.56
CA GLU A 105 -12.19 -5.22 -8.56
C GLU A 105 -11.84 -5.70 -7.15
N ALA A 106 -11.84 -4.81 -6.15
CA ALA A 106 -11.59 -5.18 -4.77
C ALA A 106 -12.64 -6.17 -4.27
N PHE A 107 -13.91 -5.99 -4.64
CA PHE A 107 -15.02 -6.83 -4.19
C PHE A 107 -15.24 -8.11 -5.01
N ARG A 108 -14.60 -8.25 -6.19
CA ARG A 108 -14.84 -9.38 -7.08
C ARG A 108 -14.40 -10.71 -6.44
N GLY A 109 -15.31 -11.68 -6.46
CA GLY A 109 -15.07 -13.04 -5.99
C GLY A 109 -15.16 -13.22 -4.48
N GLN A 110 -15.29 -12.12 -3.71
CA GLN A 110 -15.44 -12.17 -2.27
C GLN A 110 -16.81 -12.76 -1.88
N LYS A 111 -16.82 -13.52 -0.78
CA LYS A 111 -18.05 -13.96 -0.12
C LYS A 111 -18.35 -12.99 1.02
N LEU A 112 -19.54 -12.40 0.99
CA LEU A 112 -19.95 -11.42 1.99
C LEU A 112 -20.22 -12.08 3.35
N LEU A 113 -19.74 -11.44 4.42
CA LEU A 113 -20.03 -11.82 5.82
C LEU A 113 -21.30 -11.15 6.34
N SER A 114 -21.62 -9.97 5.81
CA SER A 114 -22.75 -9.11 6.15
C SER A 114 -23.37 -8.56 4.85
N PRO A 115 -24.62 -8.07 4.89
CA PRO A 115 -25.22 -7.42 3.73
C PRO A 115 -24.38 -6.22 3.28
N LEU A 116 -24.14 -6.10 1.98
CA LEU A 116 -23.51 -4.93 1.41
C LEU A 116 -24.58 -3.85 1.21
N VAL A 117 -24.42 -2.71 1.85
CA VAL A 117 -25.40 -1.61 1.86
C VAL A 117 -24.81 -0.39 1.16
N ASP A 118 -25.60 0.23 0.27
CA ASP A 118 -25.29 1.53 -0.32
C ASP A 118 -25.33 2.61 0.76
N ALA A 119 -24.23 3.34 0.94
CA ALA A 119 -24.12 4.31 2.03
C ALA A 119 -24.95 5.58 1.82
N ASP A 120 -25.33 5.90 0.58
CA ASP A 120 -26.15 7.09 0.26
C ASP A 120 -27.64 6.77 0.39
N THR A 121 -28.07 5.58 -0.05
CA THR A 121 -29.50 5.22 -0.10
C THR A 121 -29.95 4.34 1.07
N GLY A 122 -29.03 3.64 1.73
CA GLY A 122 -29.35 2.60 2.72
C GLY A 122 -29.92 1.31 2.11
N GLU A 123 -29.90 1.16 0.78
CA GLU A 123 -30.39 -0.05 0.10
C GLU A 123 -29.39 -1.19 0.24
N VAL A 124 -29.88 -2.40 0.52
CA VAL A 124 -29.07 -3.62 0.47
C VAL A 124 -28.81 -3.98 -1.01
N VAL A 125 -27.58 -3.79 -1.45
CA VAL A 125 -27.15 -4.04 -2.84
C VAL A 125 -26.66 -5.47 -3.06
N ALA A 126 -26.30 -6.18 -1.98
CA ALA A 126 -26.07 -7.61 -1.98
C ALA A 126 -26.29 -8.20 -0.57
N GLU A 127 -26.94 -9.36 -0.51
CA GLU A 127 -27.21 -10.04 0.76
C GLU A 127 -25.96 -10.67 1.39
N ALA A 128 -26.03 -10.96 2.69
CA ALA A 128 -25.03 -11.77 3.37
C ALA A 128 -24.87 -13.14 2.68
N ASP A 129 -23.69 -13.75 2.81
CA ASP A 129 -23.28 -15.00 2.16
C ASP A 129 -23.22 -14.99 0.62
N ALA A 130 -23.65 -13.91 -0.04
CA ALA A 130 -23.53 -13.79 -1.50
C ALA A 130 -22.05 -13.78 -1.92
N LYS A 131 -21.73 -14.55 -2.96
CA LYS A 131 -20.45 -14.47 -3.66
C LYS A 131 -20.54 -13.43 -4.77
N LEU A 132 -19.79 -12.34 -4.65
CA LEU A 132 -19.82 -11.21 -5.57
C LEU A 132 -19.17 -11.57 -6.92
N THR A 133 -19.96 -12.07 -7.86
CA THR A 133 -19.48 -12.40 -9.20
C THR A 133 -19.12 -11.13 -10.00
N ALA A 134 -18.31 -11.29 -11.05
CA ALA A 134 -17.95 -10.18 -11.95
C ALA A 134 -19.18 -9.44 -12.52
N ARG A 135 -20.27 -10.15 -12.80
CA ARG A 135 -21.54 -9.55 -13.27
C ARG A 135 -22.23 -8.75 -12.17
N MET A 136 -22.26 -9.27 -10.94
CA MET A 136 -22.89 -8.59 -9.80
C MET A 136 -22.15 -7.30 -9.46
N VAL A 137 -20.82 -7.34 -9.32
CA VAL A 137 -20.04 -6.13 -8.98
C VAL A 137 -20.18 -5.04 -10.05
N ARG A 138 -20.25 -5.41 -11.34
CA ARG A 138 -20.50 -4.44 -12.43
C ARG A 138 -21.88 -3.81 -12.29
N LYS A 139 -22.92 -4.60 -12.01
CA LYS A 139 -24.29 -4.11 -11.82
C LYS A 139 -24.41 -3.18 -10.60
N ILE A 140 -23.75 -3.51 -9.49
CA ILE A 140 -23.72 -2.66 -8.29
C ILE A 140 -23.03 -1.32 -8.61
N ALA A 141 -21.92 -1.36 -9.34
CA ALA A 141 -21.15 -0.16 -9.71
C ALA A 141 -21.91 0.84 -10.62
N GLU A 142 -23.01 0.42 -11.26
CA GLU A 142 -23.86 1.31 -12.06
C GLU A 142 -24.60 2.33 -11.19
N LYS A 143 -24.95 1.96 -9.95
CA LYS A 143 -25.81 2.77 -9.07
C LYS A 143 -25.12 3.16 -7.76
N THR A 144 -24.21 2.33 -7.27
CA THR A 144 -23.59 2.48 -5.96
C THR A 144 -22.14 2.92 -6.11
N ARG A 145 -21.81 4.06 -5.48
CA ARG A 145 -20.46 4.63 -5.46
C ARG A 145 -19.77 4.44 -4.11
N VAL A 146 -20.55 4.40 -3.04
CA VAL A 146 -20.06 4.24 -1.67
C VAL A 146 -20.88 3.17 -0.97
N VAL A 147 -20.21 2.34 -0.18
CA VAL A 147 -20.83 1.25 0.58
C VAL A 147 -20.48 1.38 2.05
N GLN A 148 -21.42 0.99 2.91
CA GLN A 148 -21.18 0.92 4.34
C GLN A 148 -20.14 -0.16 4.68
N VAL A 149 -19.43 0.09 5.77
CA VAL A 149 -18.41 -0.78 6.34
C VAL A 149 -18.98 -1.37 7.61
N GLY A 150 -19.26 -2.67 7.61
CA GLY A 150 -19.89 -3.36 8.72
C GLY A 150 -20.90 -4.36 8.21
#